data_AF-A0A482ZP33-F1
#
_entry.id   AF-A0A482ZP33-F1
#
_cell.length_a   1.000
_cell.length_b   1.000
_cell.length_c   1.000
_cell.angle_alpha   90.00
_cell.angle_beta   90.00
_cell.angle_gamma   90.00
#
_symmetry.space_group_name_H-M   'P 1'
#
loop_
_entity.id
_entity.type
_entity.pdbx_description
1 polymer ?
#
loop_
_entity_poly.entity_id
_entity_poly.type
_entity_poly.pdbx_seq_one_letter_code
_entity_poly.pdbx_strand_id
1 'polypeptide(L)'
;MLTGDIEKKAERYLVKNLAKTLNSDVMIAPHHGSKSSSTQQFLTAVSPTLIVVSSGFQNRYRHPHKTIIKRYQNNHIKMLQTPCTGQIDILLDHAITVTEYRKTSARYYMRQCQ
;
A
#
# COMPACT_ATOMS: atom_id res chain seq x y z
N MET A 1 -6.78 -0.97 7.24
CA MET A 1 -7.06 -2.21 6.47
C MET A 1 -5.80 -3.06 6.29
N LEU A 2 -5.81 -4.29 6.83
CA LEU A 2 -4.78 -5.31 6.60
C LEU A 2 -5.34 -6.33 5.61
N THR A 3 -4.83 -6.31 4.38
CA THR A 3 -5.45 -7.02 3.25
C THR A 3 -4.86 -8.41 3.00
N GLY A 4 -3.62 -8.66 3.44
CA GLY A 4 -2.87 -9.86 3.04
C GLY A 4 -2.77 -9.97 1.52
N ASP A 5 -2.84 -11.19 0.99
CA ASP A 5 -2.72 -11.46 -0.44
C ASP A 5 -4.07 -11.63 -1.15
N ILE A 6 -5.11 -10.95 -0.67
CA ILE A 6 -6.41 -10.98 -1.35
C ILE A 6 -6.30 -10.43 -2.79
N GLU A 7 -7.04 -11.05 -3.69
CA GLU A 7 -7.14 -10.65 -5.09
C GLU A 7 -8.58 -10.22 -5.44
N LYS A 8 -8.82 -9.83 -6.70
CA LYS A 8 -10.11 -9.26 -7.17
C LYS A 8 -11.35 -10.03 -6.70
N LYS A 9 -11.29 -11.36 -6.60
CA LYS A 9 -12.44 -12.18 -6.16
C LYS A 9 -12.82 -11.86 -4.71
N ALA A 10 -11.84 -11.84 -3.82
CA ALA A 10 -12.04 -11.53 -2.40
C ALA A 10 -12.37 -10.04 -2.21
N GLU A 11 -11.71 -9.13 -2.95
CA GLU A 11 -12.06 -7.71 -2.94
C GLU A 11 -13.51 -7.44 -3.33
N ARG A 12 -14.01 -8.07 -4.41
CA ARG A 12 -15.41 -7.96 -4.81
C ARG A 12 -16.35 -8.51 -3.73
N TYR A 13 -15.98 -9.60 -3.08
CA TYR A 13 -16.76 -10.15 -1.97
C TYR A 13 -16.84 -9.15 -0.80
N LEU A 14 -15.71 -8.54 -0.41
CA LEU A 14 -15.66 -7.54 0.65
C LEU A 14 -16.51 -6.32 0.30
N VAL A 15 -16.37 -5.78 -0.91
CA VAL A 15 -17.18 -4.63 -1.35
C VAL A 15 -18.67 -4.97 -1.34
N LYS A 16 -19.05 -6.14 -1.87
CA LYS A 16 -20.46 -6.53 -1.95
C LYS A 16 -21.11 -6.67 -0.57
N ASN A 17 -20.40 -7.26 0.39
CA ASN A 17 -21.00 -7.67 1.66
C ASN A 17 -20.69 -6.72 2.83
N LEU A 18 -19.59 -5.97 2.74
CA LEU A 18 -19.02 -5.22 3.87
C LEU A 18 -18.63 -3.77 3.52
N ALA A 19 -19.00 -3.23 2.36
CA ALA A 19 -18.54 -1.89 1.93
C ALA A 19 -18.63 -0.78 2.99
N LYS A 20 -19.68 -0.78 3.82
CA LYS A 20 -19.90 0.22 4.87
C LYS A 20 -18.88 0.17 6.02
N THR A 21 -18.13 -0.92 6.17
CA THR A 21 -17.14 -1.13 7.24
C THR A 21 -15.70 -1.20 6.71
N LEU A 22 -15.49 -1.01 5.41
CA LEU A 22 -14.15 -1.13 4.80
C LEU A 22 -13.30 0.13 4.91
N ASN A 23 -13.89 1.28 5.25
CA ASN A 23 -13.17 2.54 5.35
C ASN A 23 -11.95 2.41 6.28
N SER A 24 -10.78 2.85 5.83
CA SER A 24 -9.54 2.80 6.59
C SER A 24 -8.55 3.81 6.05
N ASP A 25 -7.96 4.64 6.91
CA ASP A 25 -6.97 5.63 6.51
C ASP A 25 -5.69 5.01 5.93
N VAL A 26 -5.26 3.89 6.53
CA VAL A 26 -4.04 3.16 6.14
C VAL A 26 -4.42 1.79 5.59
N MET A 27 -3.86 1.45 4.43
CA MET A 27 -4.01 0.12 3.82
C MET A 27 -2.66 -0.49 3.47
N ILE A 28 -2.45 -1.76 3.84
CA ILE A 28 -1.35 -2.54 3.24
C ILE A 28 -1.80 -2.98 1.85
N ALA A 29 -0.98 -2.76 0.82
CA ALA A 29 -1.32 -3.09 -0.56
C ALA A 29 -1.63 -4.58 -0.70
N PRO A 30 -2.84 -4.96 -1.13
CA PRO A 30 -3.19 -6.37 -1.27
C PRO A 30 -2.24 -7.07 -2.26
N HIS A 31 -1.77 -8.25 -1.87
CA HIS A 31 -0.86 -9.06 -2.68
C HIS A 31 0.35 -8.26 -3.17
N HIS A 32 0.95 -7.48 -2.28
CA HIS A 32 2.11 -6.62 -2.54
C HIS A 32 1.91 -5.62 -3.69
N GLY A 33 0.67 -5.32 -4.10
CA GLY A 33 0.39 -4.49 -5.27
C GLY A 33 0.46 -5.26 -6.61
N SER A 34 0.07 -6.53 -6.62
CA SER A 34 -0.11 -7.32 -7.84
C SER A 34 -1.14 -6.70 -8.80
N LYS A 35 -0.99 -6.93 -10.11
CA LYS A 35 -2.01 -6.56 -11.11
C LYS A 35 -3.36 -7.28 -10.92
N SER A 36 -3.37 -8.36 -10.14
CA SER A 36 -4.56 -9.11 -9.73
C SER A 36 -5.28 -8.51 -8.51
N SER A 37 -4.81 -7.40 -7.95
CA SER A 37 -5.42 -6.78 -6.77
C SER A 37 -5.71 -5.27 -6.95
N SER A 38 -6.11 -4.65 -5.83
CA SER A 38 -6.40 -3.24 -5.64
C SER A 38 -7.45 -2.69 -6.59
N THR A 39 -8.50 -3.44 -6.90
CA THR A 39 -9.56 -3.02 -7.82
C THR A 39 -10.11 -1.64 -7.46
N GLN A 40 -10.55 -0.87 -8.47
CA GLN A 40 -11.04 0.49 -8.24
C GLN A 40 -12.21 0.52 -7.25
N GLN A 41 -13.13 -0.44 -7.32
CA GLN A 41 -14.26 -0.55 -6.40
C GLN A 41 -13.79 -0.77 -4.95
N PHE A 42 -12.75 -1.58 -4.75
CA PHE A 42 -12.18 -1.83 -3.43
C PHE A 42 -11.46 -0.59 -2.90
N LEU A 43 -10.67 0.10 -3.73
CA LEU A 43 -10.03 1.36 -3.32
C LEU A 43 -11.03 2.45 -2.98
N THR A 44 -12.14 2.54 -3.71
CA THR A 44 -13.22 3.49 -3.40
C THR A 44 -13.91 3.14 -2.08
N ALA A 45 -14.14 1.85 -1.80
CA ALA A 45 -14.78 1.44 -0.54
C ALA A 45 -13.87 1.59 0.69
N VAL A 46 -12.57 1.27 0.54
CA VAL A 46 -11.58 1.44 1.62
C VAL A 46 -11.21 2.91 1.82
N SER A 47 -11.16 3.69 0.73
CA SER A 47 -10.80 5.12 0.70
C SER A 47 -9.55 5.47 1.53
N PRO A 48 -8.39 4.78 1.34
CA PRO A 48 -7.21 5.06 2.14
C PRO A 48 -6.50 6.32 1.68
N THR A 49 -5.93 7.06 2.63
CA THR A 49 -5.04 8.20 2.35
C THR A 49 -3.58 7.75 2.22
N LEU A 50 -3.23 6.62 2.85
CA LEU A 50 -1.90 6.01 2.83
C LEU A 50 -1.96 4.53 2.45
N ILE A 51 -1.13 4.12 1.49
CA ILE A 51 -0.87 2.72 1.15
C ILE A 51 0.59 2.36 1.39
N VAL A 52 0.81 1.25 2.10
CA VAL A 52 2.14 0.64 2.24
C VAL A 52 2.23 -0.60 1.36
N VAL A 53 3.18 -0.59 0.42
CA VAL A 53 3.54 -1.74 -0.38
C VAL A 53 4.73 -2.43 0.28
N SER A 54 4.46 -3.55 0.94
CA SER A 54 5.53 -4.44 1.38
C SER A 54 5.96 -5.29 0.21
N SER A 55 7.16 -5.08 -0.34
CA SER A 55 7.72 -5.91 -1.40
C SER A 55 9.24 -6.05 -1.21
N GLY A 56 9.85 -7.03 -1.87
CA GLY A 56 11.31 -7.18 -1.88
C GLY A 56 11.99 -6.18 -2.83
N PHE A 57 13.22 -5.77 -2.51
CA PHE A 57 14.05 -5.02 -3.46
C PHE A 57 14.30 -5.85 -4.73
N GLN A 58 14.16 -5.25 -5.90
CA GLN A 58 14.24 -5.94 -7.20
C GLN A 58 13.39 -7.23 -7.27
N ASN A 59 12.20 -7.20 -6.65
CA ASN A 59 11.28 -8.33 -6.69
C ASN A 59 11.05 -8.84 -8.14
N ARG A 60 11.26 -10.15 -8.36
CA ARG A 60 11.06 -10.85 -9.64
C ARG A 60 9.66 -10.65 -10.25
N TYR A 61 8.64 -10.44 -9.43
CA TYR A 61 7.27 -10.19 -9.86
C TYR A 61 7.03 -8.73 -10.30
N ARG A 62 8.00 -7.85 -10.04
CA ARG A 62 7.93 -6.40 -10.34
C ARG A 62 6.72 -5.73 -9.67
N HIS A 63 6.51 -6.08 -8.40
CA HIS A 63 5.49 -5.47 -7.54
C HIS A 63 6.03 -4.23 -6.82
N PRO A 64 5.22 -3.16 -6.66
CA PRO A 64 3.85 -3.02 -7.18
C PRO A 64 3.85 -2.87 -8.70
N HIS A 65 2.86 -3.48 -9.36
CA HIS A 65 2.78 -3.43 -10.82
C HIS A 65 2.49 -1.99 -11.29
N LYS A 66 3.05 -1.56 -12.43
CA LYS A 66 2.90 -0.18 -12.95
C LYS A 66 1.45 0.30 -13.04
N THR A 67 0.52 -0.59 -13.40
CA THR A 67 -0.91 -0.27 -13.46
C THR A 67 -1.54 -0.02 -12.10
N ILE A 68 -1.02 -0.64 -11.04
CA ILE A 68 -1.44 -0.44 -9.65
C ILE A 68 -0.89 0.88 -9.13
N ILE A 69 0.39 1.18 -9.39
CA ILE A 69 0.99 2.49 -9.08
C ILE A 69 0.15 3.62 -9.69
N LYS A 70 -0.16 3.54 -11.00
CA LYS A 70 -0.99 4.54 -11.68
C LYS A 70 -2.39 4.65 -11.06
N ARG A 71 -2.98 3.53 -10.63
CA ARG A 71 -4.28 3.53 -9.96
C ARG A 71 -4.22 4.26 -8.62
N TYR A 72 -3.20 4.03 -7.79
CA TYR A 72 -3.02 4.75 -6.54
C TYR A 72 -2.81 6.25 -6.77
N GLN A 73 -2.00 6.62 -7.76
CA GLN A 73 -1.78 8.03 -8.15
C GLN A 73 -3.08 8.71 -8.61
N ASN A 74 -3.88 8.04 -9.46
CA ASN A 74 -5.17 8.59 -9.92
C ASN A 74 -6.19 8.78 -8.79
N ASN A 75 -6.05 8.04 -7.69
CA ASN A 75 -6.88 8.19 -6.50
C ASN A 75 -6.25 9.14 -5.46
N HIS A 76 -5.15 9.82 -5.80
CA HIS A 76 -4.40 10.74 -4.92
C HIS A 76 -3.93 10.09 -3.59
N ILE A 77 -3.62 8.80 -3.63
CA ILE A 77 -3.22 8.03 -2.45
C ILE A 77 -1.70 8.11 -2.27
N LYS A 78 -1.23 8.48 -1.08
CA LYS A 78 0.19 8.45 -0.76
C LYS A 78 0.65 6.99 -0.70
N MET A 79 1.68 6.64 -1.48
CA MET A 79 2.23 5.28 -1.52
C MET A 79 3.65 5.26 -0.92
N LEU A 80 3.89 4.35 0.01
CA LEU A 80 5.22 4.02 0.53
C LEU A 80 5.58 2.58 0.15
N GLN A 81 6.87 2.35 -0.10
CA GLN A 81 7.37 1.04 -0.54
C GLN A 81 8.53 0.61 0.36
N THR A 82 8.39 -0.53 1.06
CA THR A 82 9.44 -1.01 1.98
C THR A 82 10.81 -1.21 1.33
N PRO A 83 10.96 -1.56 0.02
CA PRO A 83 12.25 -1.54 -0.66
C PRO A 83 12.96 -0.20 -0.67
N CYS A 84 12.25 0.91 -0.48
CA CYS A 84 12.77 2.27 -0.58
C CYS A 84 12.90 2.92 0.79
N THR A 85 11.95 2.62 1.68
CA THR A 85 11.81 3.26 2.99
C THR A 85 12.46 2.47 4.11
N GLY A 86 12.71 1.17 3.90
CA GLY A 86 13.04 0.25 5.00
C GLY A 86 11.82 0.00 5.88
N GLN A 87 12.05 -0.14 7.19
CA GLN A 87 10.99 -0.16 8.18
C GLN A 87 10.15 1.13 8.09
N ILE A 88 8.84 0.97 8.17
CA ILE A 88 7.87 2.07 8.22
C ILE A 88 7.14 1.95 9.55
N ASP A 89 7.32 2.94 10.41
CA ASP A 89 6.56 3.05 11.64
C ASP A 89 5.39 3.98 11.39
N ILE A 90 4.19 3.53 11.78
CA ILE A 90 2.95 4.30 11.67
C ILE A 90 2.39 4.45 13.07
N LEU A 91 2.42 5.67 13.59
CA LEU A 91 1.80 6.02 14.86
C LEU A 91 0.36 6.47 14.58
N LEU A 92 -0.60 5.74 15.16
CA LEU A 92 -2.02 6.04 15.10
C LEU A 92 -2.42 6.75 16.39
N ASP A 93 -2.52 8.07 16.33
CA ASP A 93 -3.02 8.92 17.40
C ASP A 93 -4.05 9.90 16.78
N HIS A 94 -4.23 11.10 17.34
CA HIS A 94 -5.03 12.18 16.77
C HIS A 94 -4.67 12.52 15.31
N ALA A 95 -3.40 12.30 14.93
CA ALA A 95 -2.94 12.39 13.56
C ALA A 95 -2.06 11.19 13.21
N ILE A 96 -2.12 10.74 11.95
CA ILE A 96 -1.27 9.66 11.44
C ILE A 96 0.13 10.22 11.19
N THR A 97 1.11 9.74 11.95
CA THR A 97 2.51 10.08 11.74
C THR A 97 3.25 8.88 11.16
N VAL A 98 4.12 9.15 10.18
CA VAL A 98 4.88 8.10 9.49
C VAL A 98 6.37 8.38 9.59
N THR A 99 7.13 7.38 10.03
CA THR A 99 8.60 7.40 10.04
C THR A 99 9.14 6.35 9.09
N GLU A 100 10.04 6.76 8.20
CA GLU A 100 10.68 5.90 7.21
C GLU A 100 12.16 5.71 7.59
N TYR A 101 12.53 4.52 8.04
CA TYR A 101 13.85 4.26 8.64
C TYR A 101 15.02 4.67 7.73
N ARG A 102 14.95 4.36 6.43
CA ARG A 102 16.02 4.72 5.48
C ARG A 102 16.08 6.21 5.16
N LYS A 103 15.07 7.00 5.53
CA LYS A 103 15.14 8.46 5.41
C LYS A 103 15.70 9.11 6.67
N THR A 104 15.37 8.56 7.85
CA THR A 104 15.78 9.15 9.13
C THR A 104 17.12 8.62 9.64
N SER A 105 17.55 7.43 9.20
CA SER A 105 18.79 6.76 9.63
C SER A 105 19.63 6.31 8.43
N ALA A 106 19.53 7.03 7.31
CA ALA A 106 20.21 6.71 6.07
C ALA A 106 21.74 6.62 6.27
N ARG A 107 22.34 5.47 5.96
CA ARG A 107 23.78 5.36 5.76
C ARG A 107 24.09 5.44 4.27
N TYR A 108 25.31 5.87 3.90
CA TYR A 108 25.70 6.10 2.50
C TYR A 108 25.51 4.88 1.58
N TYR A 109 25.52 3.66 2.13
CA TYR A 109 25.33 2.40 1.39
C TYR A 109 23.87 1.93 1.29
N MET A 110 22.93 2.61 1.96
CA MET A 110 21.50 2.29 1.86
C MET A 110 21.00 2.83 0.53
N ARG A 111 20.77 1.93 -0.43
CA ARG A 111 20.19 2.27 -1.74
C ARG A 111 18.88 3.03 -1.54
N GLN A 112 18.83 4.29 -1.95
CA GLN A 112 17.59 5.01 -2.16
C GLN A 112 16.99 4.52 -3.48
N CYS A 113 15.70 4.21 -3.49
CA CYS A 113 15.00 4.06 -4.77
C CYS A 113 15.05 5.41 -5.47
N GLN A 114 15.64 5.46 -6.66
CA GLN A 114 15.50 6.58 -7.58
C GLN A 114 14.15 6.51 -8.28
#